data_AF-A0A8S3KBE2-F1
#
_entry.id   AF-A0A8S3KBE2-F1
#
_cell.length_a   1.000
_cell.length_b   1.000
_cell.length_c   1.000
_cell.angle_alpha   90.00
_cell.angle_beta   90.00
_cell.angle_gamma   90.00
#
_symmetry.space_group_name_H-M   'P 1'
#
loop_
_entity.id
_entity.type
_entity.pdbx_description
1 polymer ?
#
loop_
_entity_poly.entity_id
_entity_poly.type
_entity_poly.pdbx_seq_one_letter_code
_entity_poly.pdbx_strand_id
1 'polypeptide(L)' 'MINVPFHHPVPADVFKCIGYHKVITRPMDLRTIKGKLDSYPNISEFLTDVRLMFHNCSTFNRPESEIGK' A
#
# COMPACT_ATOMS: atom_id res chain seq x y z
N MET A 1 8.97 11.14 -6.28
CA MET A 1 8.78 9.90 -7.09
C MET A 1 8.27 8.83 -6.15
N ILE A 2 7.17 8.16 -6.49
CA ILE A 2 6.69 7.02 -5.68
C ILE A 2 7.71 5.87 -5.86
N ASN A 3 8.14 5.25 -4.75
CA ASN A 3 9.18 4.24 -4.74
C ASN A 3 8.66 2.87 -5.23
N VAL A 4 9.56 2.01 -5.72
CA VAL A 4 9.28 0.65 -6.23
C VAL A 4 8.41 -0.21 -5.29
N PRO A 5 8.56 -0.16 -3.95
CA PRO A 5 7.74 -0.98 -3.03
C PRO A 5 6.22 -0.76 -3.13
N PHE A 6 5.76 0.35 -3.71
CA PHE A 6 4.34 0.66 -3.84
C PHE A 6 3.72 0.19 -5.17
N HIS A 7 4.53 -0.30 -6.11
CA HIS A 7 4.06 -0.60 -7.47
C HIS A 7 3.21 -1.88 -7.54
N HIS A 8 3.40 -2.81 -6.60
CA HIS A 8 2.78 -4.13 -6.60
C HIS A 8 2.31 -4.53 -5.20
N PRO A 9 1.36 -5.48 -5.09
CA PRO A 9 0.92 -5.99 -3.80
C PRO A 9 2.10 -6.50 -2.98
N VAL A 10 2.09 -6.23 -1.68
CA VAL A 10 3.13 -6.70 -0.77
C VAL A 10 3.08 -8.24 -0.66
N PRO A 11 4.15 -8.95 -1.05
CA PRO A 11 4.18 -10.41 -1.03
C PRO A 11 4.21 -10.95 0.40
N ALA A 12 3.51 -12.05 0.65
CA ALA A 12 3.37 -12.64 1.99
C ALA A 12 4.58 -13.48 2.43
N ASP A 13 5.41 -13.91 1.48
CA ASP A 13 6.50 -14.88 1.63
C ASP A 13 7.90 -14.26 1.59
N VAL A 14 8.00 -12.94 1.41
CA VAL A 14 9.28 -12.23 1.47
C VAL A 14 9.67 -11.95 2.92
N PHE A 15 10.91 -12.27 3.28
CA PHE A 15 11.43 -12.13 4.66
C PHE A 15 11.17 -10.73 5.27
N LYS A 16 11.36 -9.67 4.49
CA LYS A 16 11.11 -8.27 4.93
C LYS A 16 9.62 -7.93 5.13
N CYS A 17 8.73 -8.79 4.65
CA CYS A 17 7.28 -8.61 4.68
C CYS A 17 6.59 -9.60 5.63
N ILE A 18 7.35 -10.40 6.38
CA ILE A 18 6.79 -11.36 7.35
C ILE A 18 5.87 -10.62 8.33
N GLY A 19 4.64 -11.12 8.45
CA GLY A 19 3.63 -10.54 9.33
C GLY A 19 2.85 -9.37 8.73
N TYR A 20 3.17 -8.93 7.50
CA TYR A 20 2.46 -7.82 6.86
C TYR A 20 0.93 -8.04 6.84
N HIS A 21 0.47 -9.16 6.32
CA HIS A 21 -0.97 -9.50 6.25
C HIS A 21 -1.60 -9.87 7.60
N LYS A 22 -0.80 -9.95 8.68
CA LYS A 22 -1.32 -10.06 10.06
C LYS A 22 -1.63 -8.71 10.67
N VAL A 23 -0.88 -7.67 10.29
CA VAL A 23 -1.01 -6.30 10.78
C VAL A 23 -1.93 -5.48 9.87
N ILE A 24 -1.74 -5.61 8.56
CA ILE A 24 -2.47 -4.86 7.54
C ILE A 24 -3.62 -5.72 7.02
N THR A 25 -4.84 -5.33 7.39
CA THR A 25 -6.07 -6.06 7.06
C THR A 25 -6.66 -5.69 5.69
N ARG A 26 -6.28 -4.53 5.14
CA ARG A 26 -6.69 -4.07 3.81
C ARG A 26 -5.47 -3.61 3.00
N PRO A 27 -4.70 -4.53 2.41
CA PRO A 27 -3.56 -4.20 1.56
C PRO A 27 -3.97 -3.31 0.37
N MET A 28 -3.09 -2.40 -0.02
CA MET A 28 -3.30 -1.52 -1.18
C MET A 28 -1.96 -1.14 -1.82
N ASP A 29 -1.93 -1.03 -3.14
CA ASP A 29 -0.76 -0.73 -3.96
C ASP A 29 -1.17 -0.07 -5.29
N LEU A 30 -0.23 0.52 -6.02
CA LEU A 30 -0.51 1.25 -7.26
C LEU A 30 -1.05 0.39 -8.39
N ARG A 31 -0.67 -0.90 -8.50
CA ARG A 31 -1.24 -1.79 -9.52
C ARG A 31 -2.70 -2.07 -9.22
N THR A 32 -3.05 -2.29 -7.96
CA THR A 32 -4.44 -2.46 -7.51
C THR A 32 -5.25 -1.19 -7.76
N ILE A 33 -4.74 -0.01 -7.37
CA ILE A 33 -5.40 1.28 -7.63
C ILE A 33 -5.60 1.50 -9.13
N LYS A 34 -4.58 1.24 -9.95
CA LYS A 34 -4.66 1.34 -11.41
C LYS A 34 -5.74 0.44 -11.99
N GLY A 35 -5.86 -0.79 -11.49
CA GLY A 35 -6.91 -1.73 -11.92
C GLY A 35 -8.33 -1.31 -11.55
N LYS A 36 -8.48 -0.39 -10.58
CA LYS A 36 -9.77 0.12 -10.11
C LYS A 36 -10.16 1.47 -10.73
N LEU A 37 -9.30 2.08 -11.56
CA LEU A 37 -9.50 3.46 -12.05
C LEU A 37 -10.90 3.69 -12.65
N ASP A 38 -11.35 2.79 -13.52
CA ASP A 38 -12.66 2.90 -14.19
C ASP A 38 -13.84 2.49 -13.29
N SER A 39 -13.56 1.93 -12.11
CA SER A 39 -14.56 1.45 -11.14
C SER A 39 -14.78 2.42 -9.97
N TYR A 40 -13.94 3.46 -9.83
CA TYR A 40 -14.16 4.46 -8.80
C TYR A 40 -15.35 5.35 -9.15
N PRO A 41 -16.38 5.45 -8.30
CA PRO A 41 -17.56 6.26 -8.59
C PRO A 41 -17.27 7.77 -8.54
N ASN A 42 -16.19 8.16 -7.87
CA ASN A 42 -15.74 9.55 -7.76
C ASN A 42 -14.27 9.60 -7.31
N ILE A 43 -13.67 10.80 -7.39
CA ILE A 43 -12.28 11.03 -7.00
C ILE A 43 -12.03 10.78 -5.50
N SER A 44 -13.04 10.92 -4.65
CA SER A 44 -12.88 10.71 -3.21
C SER A 44 -12.56 9.25 -2.90
N GLU A 45 -13.23 8.29 -3.56
CA GLU A 45 -12.94 6.86 -3.40
C GLU A 45 -11.54 6.48 -3.91
N PHE A 46 -11.10 7.07 -5.02
CA PHE A 46 -9.71 6.93 -5.49
C PHE A 46 -8.72 7.45 -4.44
N LEU A 47 -8.95 8.65 -3.88
CA LEU A 47 -8.10 9.23 -2.85
C LEU A 47 -8.10 8.41 -1.55
N THR A 48 -9.21 7.75 -1.22
CA THR A 48 -9.30 6.84 -0.06
C THR A 48 -8.29 5.70 -0.20
N ASP A 49 -8.19 5.06 -1.36
CA ASP A 49 -7.23 3.96 -1.56
C ASP A 49 -5.77 4.46 -1.63
N VAL A 50 -5.53 5.64 -2.23
CA VAL A 50 -4.19 6.26 -2.21
C VAL A 50 -3.75 6.54 -0.78
N ARG A 51 -4.64 7.11 0.06
CA ARG A 51 -4.36 7.35 1.49
C ARG A 51 -4.16 6.05 2.25
N LEU A 52 -4.97 5.03 1.96
CA LEU A 52 -4.84 3.71 2.58
C LEU A 52 -3.48 3.08 2.29
N MET A 53 -2.97 3.16 1.05
CA MET A 53 -1.64 2.67 0.69
C MET A 53 -0.55 3.31 1.55
N PHE A 54 -0.58 4.64 1.72
CA PHE A 54 0.40 5.35 2.59
C PHE A 54 0.20 5.03 4.07
N HIS A 55 -1.05 4.94 4.54
CA HIS A 55 -1.35 4.58 5.92
C HIS A 55 -0.87 3.17 6.28
N ASN A 56 -1.07 2.19 5.38
CA ASN A 56 -0.55 0.84 5.56
C ASN A 56 0.99 0.85 5.66
N CYS A 57 1.63 1.66 4.83
CA CYS A 57 3.08 1.83 4.86
C CYS A 57 3.56 2.37 6.20
N SER A 58 2.95 3.45 6.72
CA SER A 58 3.31 4.02 8.02
C SER A 58 3.00 3.10 9.21
N THR A 59 1.96 2.26 9.09
CA THR A 59 1.55 1.33 10.14
C THR A 59 2.50 0.13 10.23
N PHE A 60 2.98 -0.38 9.10
CA PHE A 60 3.86 -1.55 9.09
C PHE A 60 5.34 -1.18 9.27
N ASN A 61 5.79 -0.10 8.63
CA ASN A 61 7.21 0.27 8.60
C ASN A 61 7.55 1.24 9.73
N ARG A 62 8.75 1.09 10.31
CA ARG A 62 9.28 2.05 11.28
C ARG A 62 9.63 3.38 10.60
N PRO A 63 9.48 4.54 11.26
CA PRO A 63 9.83 5.84 10.68
C PRO A 63 11.28 5.95 10.20
N GLU A 64 12.19 5.21 10.82
CA GLU A 64 13.63 5.23 10.48
C GLU A 64 13.98 4.27 9.33
N SER A 65 13.03 3.48 8.86
CA SER A 65 13.26 2.53 7.77
C SER A 65 13.29 3.23 6.41
N GLU A 66 14.03 2.67 5.45
CA GLU A 66 14.11 3.19 4.08
C GLU A 66 12.75 3.35 3.37
N ILE A 67 11.74 2.61 3.84
CA ILE A 67 10.37 2.62 3.28
C ILE A 67 9.45 3.57 4.05
N GLY A 68 9.67 3.74 5.36
CA GLY A 68 8.83 4.57 6.24
C GLY A 68 9.23 6.04 6.32
N LYS A 69 10.43 6.40 5.82
CA LYS A 69 10.97 7.77 5.81
C LYS A 69 10.54 8.60 4.61
#